data_AF-A0AAV5R9Z6-F1
#
_entry.id   AF-A0AAV5R9Z6-F1
#
_cell.length_a   1.000
_cell.length_b   1.000
_cell.length_c   1.000
_cell.angle_alpha   90.00
_cell.angle_beta   90.00
_cell.angle_gamma   90.00
#
_symmetry.space_group_name_H-M   'P 1'
#
loop_
_entity.id
_entity.type
_entity.pdbx_description
1 polymer ?
#
loop_
_entity_poly.entity_id
_entity_poly.type
_entity_poly.pdbx_seq_one_letter_code
_entity_poly.pdbx_strand_id
1 'polypeptide(L)'
;MAKIVVLISGSGSNLQALIDASTGENPTLKGDICRVISSSDSAFGLERAKKAGIPTTIHTLKSYNAGIPKASKKKRKRARDQFDADLAKLVINENPDLVVCAGWMLILSLAFLNPISKANIPIINLHPALPGTFEGTHAIERSWEAGQKGEITKGGCMIHYVIEAVDLGEPIVVKEIPIIKDETVEAWEERIHNLEHIAIVEGAQAALDATKNTETEEKSNVEEVPVVAEEKTVEEETPVTEEPTVEETVADETPVVAETLVEEKKVEETPVVEEPAVAEDPAVTESAVEEKVVEEPVIEEPVIEEPTVEEPVVEKPVTEEPVVKEPTAEDIIEDTPVVEETPVAEVPVVETSNSTEQPTVEETPVSKNTPAVAPKQQEAPTTPTPSKTSRTCGICTIM
;
A
#
# COMPACT_ATOMS: atom_id res chain seq x y z
N MET A 1 -16.20 -9.14 -23.40
CA MET A 1 -15.83 -9.88 -22.18
C MET A 1 -15.95 -8.93 -21.01
N ALA A 2 -15.90 -9.43 -19.77
CA ALA A 2 -15.86 -8.55 -18.62
C ALA A 2 -14.57 -7.70 -18.64
N LYS A 3 -14.61 -6.48 -18.09
CA LYS A 3 -13.49 -5.53 -18.01
C LYS A 3 -12.86 -5.55 -16.64
N ILE A 4 -11.53 -5.67 -16.60
CA ILE A 4 -10.74 -5.67 -15.37
C ILE A 4 -9.83 -4.44 -15.34
N VAL A 5 -9.91 -3.65 -14.27
CA VAL A 5 -8.90 -2.63 -13.94
C VAL A 5 -7.94 -3.20 -12.89
N VAL A 6 -6.64 -3.20 -13.18
CA VAL A 6 -5.62 -3.73 -12.25
C VAL A 6 -4.80 -2.60 -11.64
N LEU A 7 -4.72 -2.58 -10.30
CA LEU A 7 -3.97 -1.60 -9.51
C LEU A 7 -2.63 -2.20 -9.06
N ILE A 8 -1.51 -1.53 -9.36
CA ILE A 8 -0.14 -2.02 -9.08
C ILE A 8 0.77 -0.96 -8.45
N SER A 9 1.86 -1.37 -7.78
CA SER A 9 2.91 -0.45 -7.28
C SER A 9 4.35 -0.85 -7.61
N GLY A 10 4.60 -2.07 -8.09
CA GLY A 10 5.97 -2.63 -8.18
C GLY A 10 6.23 -3.54 -9.39
N SER A 11 6.79 -4.73 -9.12
CA SER A 11 7.30 -5.68 -10.12
C SER A 11 6.27 -6.21 -11.12
N GLY A 12 4.99 -6.24 -10.73
CA GLY A 12 3.88 -6.71 -11.56
C GLY A 12 3.93 -8.21 -11.88
N SER A 13 4.52 -9.05 -11.03
CA SER A 13 4.48 -10.52 -11.18
C SER A 13 3.04 -11.05 -11.21
N ASN A 14 2.23 -10.68 -10.23
CA ASN A 14 0.79 -10.97 -10.18
C ASN A 14 0.00 -10.38 -11.34
N LEU A 15 0.40 -9.20 -11.86
CA LEU A 15 -0.18 -8.66 -13.10
C LEU A 15 0.17 -9.54 -14.31
N GLN A 16 1.38 -10.10 -14.39
CA GLN A 16 1.75 -11.04 -15.45
C GLN A 16 0.86 -12.28 -15.43
N ALA A 17 0.61 -12.87 -14.26
CA ALA A 17 -0.28 -14.02 -14.14
C ALA A 17 -1.70 -13.74 -14.69
N LEU A 18 -2.25 -12.54 -14.42
CA LEU A 18 -3.54 -12.11 -14.97
C LEU A 18 -3.51 -11.90 -16.49
N ILE A 19 -2.42 -11.33 -17.04
CA ILE A 19 -2.21 -11.16 -18.49
C ILE A 19 -2.13 -12.52 -19.20
N ASP A 20 -1.31 -13.43 -18.66
CA ASP A 20 -1.08 -14.75 -19.25
C ASP A 20 -2.34 -15.62 -19.17
N ALA A 21 -3.16 -15.45 -18.13
CA ALA A 21 -4.46 -16.13 -17.96
C ALA A 21 -5.61 -15.55 -18.80
N SER A 22 -5.55 -14.27 -19.20
CA SER A 22 -6.59 -13.62 -20.02
C SER A 22 -6.32 -13.70 -21.53
N THR A 23 -5.20 -14.29 -21.94
CA THR A 23 -4.77 -14.40 -23.34
C THR A 23 -4.63 -15.86 -23.81
N GLY A 24 -4.34 -16.06 -25.11
CA GLY A 24 -4.25 -17.39 -25.73
C GLY A 24 -5.57 -17.94 -26.28
N GLU A 25 -5.56 -19.17 -26.77
CA GLU A 25 -6.73 -19.81 -27.41
C GLU A 25 -7.82 -20.23 -26.41
N ASN A 26 -7.42 -20.56 -25.18
CA ASN A 26 -8.30 -21.00 -24.11
C ASN A 26 -7.96 -20.25 -22.79
N PRO A 27 -8.21 -18.94 -22.71
CA PRO A 27 -7.88 -18.14 -21.52
C PRO A 27 -8.65 -18.68 -20.31
N THR A 28 -7.97 -18.83 -19.17
CA THR A 28 -8.60 -19.28 -17.92
C THR A 28 -9.36 -18.16 -17.24
N LEU A 29 -8.90 -16.91 -17.39
CA LEU A 29 -9.59 -15.71 -16.93
C LEU A 29 -10.49 -15.16 -18.06
N LYS A 30 -11.80 -15.11 -17.84
CA LYS A 30 -12.83 -14.69 -18.82
C LYS A 30 -13.08 -13.18 -18.82
N GLY A 31 -12.06 -12.39 -18.51
CA GLY A 31 -12.08 -10.94 -18.49
C GLY A 31 -10.85 -10.34 -19.18
N ASP A 32 -11.04 -9.17 -19.77
CA ASP A 32 -10.05 -8.38 -20.50
C ASP A 32 -9.50 -7.26 -19.60
N ILE A 33 -8.19 -7.08 -19.56
CA ILE A 33 -7.54 -6.08 -18.71
C ILE A 33 -7.52 -4.75 -19.45
N CYS A 34 -8.60 -3.97 -19.33
CA CYS A 34 -8.77 -2.72 -20.07
C CYS A 34 -7.81 -1.61 -19.63
N ARG A 35 -7.32 -1.66 -18.37
CA ARG A 35 -6.43 -0.64 -17.79
C ARG A 35 -5.57 -1.20 -16.67
N VAL A 36 -4.29 -0.81 -16.67
CA VAL A 36 -3.41 -0.89 -15.50
C VAL A 36 -3.18 0.52 -14.93
N ILE A 37 -3.42 0.72 -13.64
CA ILE A 37 -3.10 1.97 -12.93
C ILE A 37 -1.98 1.71 -11.92
N SER A 38 -0.92 2.53 -11.93
CA SER A 38 0.16 2.42 -10.95
C SER A 38 0.30 3.62 -10.02
N SER A 39 0.61 3.34 -8.75
CA SER A 39 0.96 4.34 -7.74
C SER A 39 2.38 4.90 -7.90
N SER A 40 3.22 4.28 -8.74
CA SER A 40 4.61 4.65 -8.99
C SER A 40 4.88 4.81 -10.48
N ASP A 41 5.72 5.78 -10.83
CA ASP A 41 6.26 5.98 -12.18
C ASP A 41 7.35 4.93 -12.53
N SER A 42 7.97 4.32 -11.53
CA SER A 42 9.03 3.30 -11.66
C SER A 42 8.55 1.85 -11.66
N ALA A 43 7.24 1.58 -11.60
CA ALA A 43 6.71 0.22 -11.47
C ALA A 43 6.94 -0.61 -12.74
N PHE A 44 7.74 -1.67 -12.67
CA PHE A 44 8.03 -2.56 -13.81
C PHE A 44 6.77 -3.24 -14.39
N GLY A 45 5.69 -3.37 -13.60
CA GLY A 45 4.39 -3.79 -14.11
C GLY A 45 3.82 -2.90 -15.23
N LEU A 46 4.21 -1.62 -15.33
CA LEU A 46 3.86 -0.74 -16.45
C LEU A 46 4.47 -1.24 -17.77
N GLU A 47 5.73 -1.71 -17.75
CA GLU A 47 6.38 -2.30 -18.94
C GLU A 47 5.81 -3.68 -19.28
N ARG A 48 5.25 -4.42 -18.32
CA ARG A 48 4.49 -5.66 -18.59
C ARG A 48 3.18 -5.36 -19.31
N ALA A 49 2.36 -4.44 -18.78
CA ALA A 49 1.12 -4.00 -19.39
C ALA A 49 1.33 -3.49 -20.82
N LYS A 50 2.32 -2.59 -21.00
CA LYS A 50 2.71 -2.04 -22.30
C LYS A 50 3.17 -3.09 -23.31
N LYS A 51 3.87 -4.15 -22.89
CA LYS A 51 4.22 -5.29 -23.76
C LYS A 51 3.01 -6.12 -24.19
N ALA A 52 2.00 -6.23 -23.33
CA ALA A 52 0.72 -6.86 -23.63
C ALA A 52 -0.25 -5.95 -24.42
N GLY A 53 0.15 -4.71 -24.76
CA GLY A 53 -0.71 -3.72 -25.42
C GLY A 53 -1.75 -3.06 -24.51
N ILE A 54 -1.73 -3.34 -23.21
CA ILE A 54 -2.72 -2.85 -22.24
C ILE A 54 -2.45 -1.36 -21.92
N PRO A 55 -3.48 -0.50 -21.99
CA PRO A 55 -3.38 0.90 -21.59
C PRO A 55 -2.94 1.08 -20.13
N THR A 56 -1.98 1.97 -19.90
CA THR A 56 -1.44 2.28 -18.56
C THR A 56 -1.80 3.70 -18.11
N THR A 57 -1.98 3.91 -16.80
CA THR A 57 -2.10 5.23 -16.17
C THR A 57 -1.20 5.31 -14.93
N ILE A 58 -0.47 6.42 -14.77
CA ILE A 58 0.35 6.68 -13.58
C ILE A 58 -0.40 7.67 -12.68
N HIS A 59 -0.68 7.27 -11.44
CA HIS A 59 -1.40 8.06 -10.44
C HIS A 59 -0.65 8.02 -9.10
N THR A 60 0.34 8.91 -8.93
CA THR A 60 1.22 8.88 -7.75
C THR A 60 0.72 9.77 -6.61
N LEU A 61 0.84 9.31 -5.37
CA LEU A 61 0.52 10.09 -4.17
C LEU A 61 1.53 11.24 -3.94
N LYS A 62 2.69 11.19 -4.61
CA LYS A 62 3.82 12.13 -4.49
C LYS A 62 3.44 13.56 -4.93
N SER A 63 2.67 13.71 -6.00
CA SER A 63 2.21 15.02 -6.52
C SER A 63 1.27 15.71 -5.53
N TYR A 64 0.22 15.02 -5.07
CA TYR A 64 -0.73 15.49 -4.05
C TYR A 64 -0.06 15.88 -2.73
N ASN A 65 1.10 15.28 -2.44
CA ASN A 65 1.89 15.53 -1.24
C ASN A 65 2.98 16.62 -1.40
N ALA A 66 3.16 17.20 -2.59
CA ALA A 66 4.14 18.25 -2.84
C ALA A 66 3.83 19.51 -2.01
N GLY A 67 4.87 20.17 -1.49
CA GLY A 67 4.74 21.38 -0.65
C GLY A 67 4.09 21.18 0.73
N ILE A 68 3.55 20.00 1.05
CA ILE A 68 2.93 19.70 2.35
C ILE A 68 3.97 19.04 3.27
N PRO A 69 4.27 19.59 4.47
CA PRO A 69 5.19 18.96 5.43
C PRO A 69 4.65 17.63 5.99
N LYS A 70 5.51 16.61 6.23
CA LYS A 70 5.11 15.31 6.85
C LYS A 70 4.33 15.53 8.18
N ALA A 71 4.69 16.53 8.98
CA ALA A 71 4.02 16.87 10.24
C ALA A 71 2.58 17.45 10.10
N SER A 72 2.19 17.96 8.92
CA SER A 72 0.87 18.59 8.71
C SER A 72 -0.25 17.54 8.53
N LYS A 73 -0.50 16.69 9.53
CA LYS A 73 -1.42 15.54 9.47
C LYS A 73 -2.79 15.86 8.82
N LYS A 74 -3.43 16.99 9.17
CA LYS A 74 -4.72 17.42 8.60
C LYS A 74 -4.64 17.81 7.10
N LYS A 75 -3.51 18.35 6.64
CA LYS A 75 -3.26 18.62 5.20
C LYS A 75 -2.91 17.32 4.46
N ARG A 76 -2.07 16.47 5.06
CA ARG A 76 -1.74 15.12 4.55
C ARG A 76 -2.99 14.26 4.33
N LYS A 77 -3.92 14.20 5.30
CA LYS A 77 -5.18 13.46 5.12
C LYS A 77 -6.00 14.02 3.96
N ARG A 78 -6.23 15.33 3.89
CA ARG A 78 -6.95 15.96 2.77
C ARG A 78 -6.31 15.66 1.40
N ALA A 79 -4.98 15.65 1.31
CA ALA A 79 -4.27 15.27 0.09
C ALA A 79 -4.46 13.79 -0.26
N ARG A 80 -4.51 12.89 0.73
CA ARG A 80 -4.83 11.46 0.52
C ARG A 80 -6.28 11.26 0.10
N ASP A 81 -7.22 11.90 0.79
CA ASP A 81 -8.66 11.84 0.50
C ASP A 81 -8.93 12.29 -0.95
N GLN A 82 -8.26 13.36 -1.40
CA GLN A 82 -8.33 13.83 -2.79
C GLN A 82 -7.69 12.85 -3.79
N PHE A 83 -6.50 12.31 -3.48
CA PHE A 83 -5.84 11.29 -4.30
C PHE A 83 -6.73 10.06 -4.51
N ASP A 84 -7.40 9.58 -3.46
CA ASP A 84 -8.28 8.42 -3.50
C ASP A 84 -9.59 8.72 -4.27
N ALA A 85 -10.16 9.92 -4.09
CA ALA A 85 -11.32 10.37 -4.86
C ALA A 85 -11.02 10.54 -6.36
N ASP A 86 -9.80 10.94 -6.72
CA ASP A 86 -9.38 11.03 -8.12
C ASP A 86 -9.04 9.66 -8.72
N LEU A 87 -8.47 8.73 -7.93
CA LEU A 87 -8.29 7.34 -8.33
C LEU A 87 -9.64 6.66 -8.64
N ALA A 88 -10.66 6.89 -7.83
CA ALA A 88 -11.99 6.33 -8.08
C ALA A 88 -12.59 6.82 -9.40
N LYS A 89 -12.41 8.10 -9.76
CA LYS A 89 -12.83 8.62 -11.07
C LYS A 89 -12.10 7.94 -12.21
N LEU A 90 -10.77 7.76 -12.09
CA LEU A 90 -9.96 7.07 -13.11
C LEU A 90 -10.45 5.62 -13.32
N VAL A 91 -10.79 4.92 -12.24
CA VAL A 91 -11.32 3.55 -12.30
C VAL A 91 -12.73 3.51 -12.90
N ILE A 92 -13.67 4.31 -12.39
CA ILE A 92 -15.07 4.32 -12.83
C ILE A 92 -15.19 4.71 -14.32
N ASN A 93 -14.33 5.62 -14.81
CA ASN A 93 -14.34 6.06 -16.20
C ASN A 93 -14.00 4.95 -17.21
N GLU A 94 -13.34 3.86 -16.80
CA GLU A 94 -13.10 2.69 -17.67
C GLU A 94 -14.33 1.77 -17.77
N ASN A 95 -15.34 1.97 -16.90
CA ASN A 95 -16.49 1.08 -16.65
C ASN A 95 -16.05 -0.40 -16.48
N PRO A 96 -15.26 -0.74 -15.44
CA PRO A 96 -14.87 -2.12 -15.16
C PRO A 96 -15.99 -2.90 -14.47
N ASP A 97 -15.97 -4.22 -14.68
CA ASP A 97 -16.81 -5.18 -13.96
C ASP A 97 -16.05 -5.77 -12.74
N LEU A 98 -14.74 -5.52 -12.64
CA LEU A 98 -13.88 -5.92 -11.52
C LEU A 98 -12.65 -4.99 -11.38
N VAL A 99 -12.28 -4.68 -10.14
CA VAL A 99 -10.99 -4.06 -9.78
C VAL A 99 -10.11 -5.07 -9.03
N VAL A 100 -8.85 -5.22 -9.45
CA VAL A 100 -7.89 -6.15 -8.81
C VAL A 100 -6.68 -5.40 -8.29
N CYS A 101 -6.44 -5.43 -6.98
CA CYS A 101 -5.21 -4.97 -6.36
C CYS A 101 -4.12 -6.05 -6.46
N ALA A 102 -3.24 -5.92 -7.45
CA ALA A 102 -2.14 -6.84 -7.73
C ALA A 102 -0.80 -6.26 -7.22
N GLY A 103 -0.66 -6.20 -5.89
CA GLY A 103 0.48 -5.54 -5.24
C GLY A 103 0.35 -4.01 -5.25
N TRP A 104 -0.79 -3.50 -4.79
CA TRP A 104 -1.06 -2.08 -4.61
C TRP A 104 -0.73 -1.63 -3.18
N MET A 105 0.33 -0.85 -3.01
CA MET A 105 0.97 -0.59 -1.70
C MET A 105 0.39 0.62 -0.93
N LEU A 106 -0.91 0.90 -1.07
CA LEU A 106 -1.55 2.09 -0.49
C LEU A 106 -3.00 1.82 -0.06
N ILE A 107 -3.29 1.89 1.25
CA ILE A 107 -4.64 1.70 1.81
C ILE A 107 -5.66 2.61 1.11
N LEU A 108 -6.69 2.00 0.50
CA LEU A 108 -7.77 2.68 -0.20
C LEU A 108 -8.77 3.23 0.82
N SER A 109 -8.84 4.54 0.99
CA SER A 109 -9.77 5.14 1.96
C SER A 109 -11.21 5.16 1.46
N LEU A 110 -12.17 5.48 2.34
CA LEU A 110 -13.58 5.73 1.99
C LEU A 110 -13.79 6.74 0.85
N ALA A 111 -12.82 7.62 0.57
CA ALA A 111 -12.89 8.52 -0.58
C ALA A 111 -12.76 7.78 -1.94
N PHE A 112 -12.12 6.61 -1.95
CA PHE A 112 -12.11 5.67 -3.07
C PHE A 112 -13.26 4.66 -2.97
N LEU A 113 -13.44 4.02 -1.81
CA LEU A 113 -14.39 2.90 -1.64
C LEU A 113 -15.85 3.32 -1.85
N ASN A 114 -16.27 4.49 -1.33
CA ASN A 114 -17.68 4.90 -1.40
C ASN A 114 -18.18 5.18 -2.84
N PRO A 115 -17.43 5.87 -3.73
CA PRO A 115 -17.79 5.95 -5.15
C PRO A 115 -17.84 4.60 -5.87
N ILE A 116 -16.89 3.70 -5.57
CA ILE A 116 -16.75 2.41 -6.27
C ILE A 116 -17.89 1.44 -5.88
N SER A 117 -18.22 1.37 -4.58
CA SER A 117 -19.39 0.65 -4.07
C SER A 117 -20.71 1.19 -4.67
N LYS A 118 -20.85 2.51 -4.81
CA LYS A 118 -22.02 3.13 -5.47
C LYS A 118 -22.14 2.86 -6.97
N ALA A 119 -21.05 2.45 -7.62
CA ALA A 119 -21.04 1.99 -9.00
C ALA A 119 -21.28 0.47 -9.13
N ASN A 120 -21.48 -0.24 -8.00
CA ASN A 120 -21.60 -1.69 -7.90
C ASN A 120 -20.39 -2.48 -8.46
N ILE A 121 -19.19 -1.87 -8.41
CA ILE A 121 -17.96 -2.47 -8.93
C ILE A 121 -17.27 -3.22 -7.78
N PRO A 122 -17.08 -4.55 -7.84
CA PRO A 122 -16.32 -5.29 -6.83
C PRO A 122 -14.83 -4.94 -6.90
N ILE A 123 -14.19 -4.92 -5.74
CA ILE A 123 -12.74 -4.76 -5.58
C ILE A 123 -12.22 -6.00 -4.86
N ILE A 124 -11.20 -6.65 -5.41
CA ILE A 124 -10.49 -7.75 -4.77
C ILE A 124 -9.01 -7.40 -4.57
N ASN A 125 -8.41 -7.95 -3.52
CA ASN A 125 -6.98 -7.80 -3.23
C ASN A 125 -6.34 -9.16 -2.95
N LEU A 126 -5.07 -9.27 -3.34
CA LEU A 126 -4.21 -10.37 -2.90
C LEU A 126 -3.49 -9.96 -1.62
N HIS A 127 -3.55 -10.81 -0.59
CA HIS A 127 -2.75 -10.69 0.62
C HIS A 127 -1.92 -11.97 0.85
N PRO A 128 -0.58 -11.88 1.01
CA PRO A 128 0.27 -13.04 1.28
C PRO A 128 0.26 -13.46 2.75
N ALA A 129 -0.95 -13.77 3.24
CA ALA A 129 -1.18 -14.49 4.49
C ALA A 129 -2.47 -15.32 4.39
N LEU A 130 -2.76 -16.13 5.41
CA LEU A 130 -4.05 -16.79 5.57
C LEU A 130 -5.06 -15.85 6.24
N PRO A 131 -6.39 -16.02 6.06
CA PRO A 131 -7.39 -15.14 6.65
C PRO A 131 -7.24 -14.99 8.17
N GLY A 132 -7.32 -13.75 8.68
CA GLY A 132 -7.13 -13.45 10.10
C GLY A 132 -5.70 -13.64 10.61
N THR A 133 -4.70 -13.75 9.73
CA THR A 133 -3.28 -13.83 10.09
C THR A 133 -2.48 -12.76 9.38
N PHE A 134 -1.46 -12.22 10.06
CA PHE A 134 -0.45 -11.31 9.48
C PHE A 134 -1.00 -10.16 8.61
N GLU A 135 -2.06 -9.49 9.04
CA GLU A 135 -2.59 -8.25 8.42
C GLU A 135 -1.46 -7.22 8.17
N GLY A 136 -1.53 -6.49 7.06
CA GLY A 136 -0.62 -5.42 6.70
C GLY A 136 0.73 -5.85 6.11
N THR A 137 1.66 -4.89 5.99
CA THR A 137 2.95 -5.08 5.33
C THR A 137 3.84 -6.13 6.02
N HIS A 138 4.85 -6.66 5.30
CA HIS A 138 5.77 -7.69 5.82
C HIS A 138 5.06 -8.99 6.26
N ALA A 139 3.96 -9.39 5.60
CA ALA A 139 3.24 -10.63 5.93
C ALA A 139 4.04 -11.91 5.60
N ILE A 140 4.79 -11.91 4.49
CA ILE A 140 5.70 -13.01 4.10
C ILE A 140 6.78 -13.21 5.17
N GLU A 141 7.48 -12.13 5.54
CA GLU A 141 8.54 -12.11 6.54
C GLU A 141 8.04 -12.54 7.93
N ARG A 142 6.89 -12.01 8.38
CA ARG A 142 6.27 -12.40 9.67
C ARG A 142 5.77 -13.85 9.70
N SER A 143 5.19 -14.34 8.60
CA SER A 143 4.73 -15.74 8.52
C SER A 143 5.89 -16.73 8.45
N TRP A 144 6.98 -16.37 7.77
CA TRP A 144 8.25 -17.11 7.83
C TRP A 144 8.80 -17.16 9.25
N GLU A 145 8.94 -16.01 9.92
CA GLU A 145 9.42 -15.93 11.30
C GLU A 145 8.61 -16.82 12.25
N ALA A 146 7.27 -16.72 12.19
CA ALA A 146 6.38 -17.53 13.01
C ALA A 146 6.52 -19.03 12.71
N GLY A 147 6.67 -19.40 11.43
CA GLY A 147 6.92 -20.77 11.01
C GLY A 147 8.22 -21.34 11.57
N GLN A 148 9.32 -20.57 11.48
CA GLN A 148 10.64 -21.00 11.96
C GLN A 148 10.74 -21.05 13.49
N LYS A 149 9.91 -20.28 14.21
CA LYS A 149 9.72 -20.41 15.66
C LYS A 149 8.81 -21.59 16.07
N GLY A 150 8.15 -22.23 15.11
CA GLY A 150 7.18 -23.31 15.35
C GLY A 150 5.80 -22.83 15.83
N GLU A 151 5.50 -21.54 15.71
CA GLU A 151 4.22 -20.93 16.09
C GLU A 151 3.09 -21.33 15.11
N ILE A 152 3.44 -21.57 13.84
CA ILE A 152 2.55 -22.05 12.78
C ILE A 152 3.18 -23.19 11.98
N THR A 153 2.37 -24.13 11.49
CA THR A 153 2.81 -25.25 10.64
C THR A 153 2.54 -25.04 9.14
N LYS A 154 1.73 -24.02 8.82
CA LYS A 154 1.37 -23.62 7.45
C LYS A 154 1.29 -22.10 7.34
N GLY A 155 1.57 -21.60 6.14
CA GLY A 155 1.24 -20.25 5.70
C GLY A 155 0.57 -20.30 4.33
N GLY A 156 0.57 -19.20 3.59
CA GLY A 156 -0.06 -19.13 2.27
C GLY A 156 -0.53 -17.73 1.92
N CYS A 157 -1.49 -17.64 1.00
CA CYS A 157 -2.05 -16.38 0.53
C CYS A 157 -3.57 -16.48 0.35
N MET A 158 -4.25 -15.33 0.38
CA MET A 158 -5.68 -15.22 0.08
C MET A 158 -5.97 -14.14 -0.97
N ILE A 159 -7.03 -14.36 -1.73
CA ILE A 159 -7.77 -13.31 -2.44
C ILE A 159 -9.01 -13.01 -1.62
N HIS A 160 -9.27 -11.74 -1.34
CA HIS A 160 -10.41 -11.29 -0.55
C HIS A 160 -11.04 -10.03 -1.16
N TYR A 161 -12.30 -9.77 -0.85
CA TYR A 161 -12.92 -8.47 -1.17
C TYR A 161 -12.30 -7.33 -0.35
N VAL A 162 -12.18 -6.14 -0.92
CA VAL A 162 -11.63 -4.96 -0.21
C VAL A 162 -12.74 -4.18 0.50
N ILE A 163 -12.54 -3.98 1.80
CA ILE A 163 -13.38 -3.13 2.67
C ILE A 163 -12.52 -2.04 3.33
N GLU A 164 -13.08 -1.21 4.22
CA GLU A 164 -12.30 -0.19 4.94
C GLU A 164 -11.27 -0.80 5.91
N ALA A 165 -11.57 -1.97 6.49
CA ALA A 165 -10.63 -2.72 7.29
C ALA A 165 -9.59 -3.42 6.39
N VAL A 166 -8.32 -3.18 6.68
CA VAL A 166 -7.17 -3.75 5.94
C VAL A 166 -7.15 -5.27 6.10
N ASP A 167 -7.04 -5.98 4.98
CA ASP A 167 -6.90 -7.44 4.88
C ASP A 167 -7.95 -8.29 5.66
N LEU A 168 -9.12 -7.70 5.95
CA LEU A 168 -10.19 -8.28 6.78
C LEU A 168 -11.55 -8.41 6.04
N GLY A 169 -11.56 -8.27 4.72
CA GLY A 169 -12.75 -8.57 3.91
C GLY A 169 -12.94 -10.07 3.67
N GLU A 170 -14.10 -10.44 3.13
CA GLU A 170 -14.47 -11.85 2.91
C GLU A 170 -13.52 -12.55 1.91
N PRO A 171 -12.90 -13.69 2.28
CA PRO A 171 -12.03 -14.46 1.39
C PRO A 171 -12.81 -15.15 0.27
N ILE A 172 -12.27 -15.06 -0.95
CA ILE A 172 -12.81 -15.67 -2.18
C ILE A 172 -12.02 -16.94 -2.52
N VAL A 173 -10.69 -16.87 -2.42
CA VAL A 173 -9.76 -17.98 -2.64
C VAL A 173 -8.71 -17.95 -1.54
N VAL A 174 -8.45 -19.10 -0.92
CA VAL A 174 -7.37 -19.29 0.03
C VAL A 174 -6.50 -20.44 -0.47
N LYS A 175 -5.18 -20.23 -0.47
CA LYS A 175 -4.19 -21.26 -0.80
C LYS A 175 -3.22 -21.41 0.37
N GLU A 176 -2.95 -22.65 0.77
CA GLU A 176 -2.09 -22.97 1.91
C GLU A 176 -0.86 -23.77 1.44
N ILE A 177 0.30 -23.52 2.07
CA ILE A 177 1.52 -24.30 1.91
C ILE A 177 2.16 -24.59 3.29
N PRO A 178 2.80 -25.76 3.48
CA PRO A 178 3.47 -26.11 4.72
C PRO A 178 4.73 -25.26 4.92
N ILE A 179 5.04 -24.92 6.17
CA ILE A 179 6.35 -24.39 6.55
C ILE A 179 7.39 -25.50 6.36
N ILE A 180 8.54 -25.17 5.77
CA ILE A 180 9.71 -26.05 5.74
C ILE A 180 10.69 -25.53 6.79
N LYS A 181 11.01 -26.35 7.80
CA LYS A 181 11.95 -25.96 8.85
C LYS A 181 13.32 -25.68 8.25
N ASP A 182 13.97 -24.62 8.74
CA ASP A 182 15.31 -24.18 8.33
C ASP A 182 15.40 -23.64 6.88
N GLU A 183 14.25 -23.44 6.21
CA GLU A 183 14.15 -22.75 4.91
C GLU A 183 14.50 -21.24 4.99
N THR A 184 15.16 -20.70 3.96
CA THR A 184 15.50 -19.27 3.87
C THR A 184 14.27 -18.42 3.54
N VAL A 185 14.23 -17.16 4.01
CA VAL A 185 13.08 -16.26 3.79
C VAL A 185 12.82 -16.00 2.31
N GLU A 186 13.86 -15.96 1.48
CA GLU A 186 13.78 -15.80 0.03
C GLU A 186 13.13 -17.01 -0.67
N ALA A 187 13.35 -18.23 -0.16
CA ALA A 187 12.74 -19.44 -0.70
C ALA A 187 11.26 -19.54 -0.28
N TRP A 188 10.94 -19.10 0.95
CA TRP A 188 9.56 -18.93 1.38
C TRP A 188 8.82 -17.86 0.54
N GLU A 189 9.45 -16.71 0.28
CA GLU A 189 8.90 -15.65 -0.59
C GLU A 189 8.66 -16.15 -2.02
N GLU A 190 9.61 -16.89 -2.61
CA GLU A 190 9.41 -17.52 -3.93
C GLU A 190 8.26 -18.54 -3.91
N ARG A 191 8.15 -19.39 -2.88
CA ARG A 191 7.05 -20.35 -2.73
C ARG A 191 5.70 -19.65 -2.57
N ILE A 192 5.64 -18.55 -1.84
CA ILE A 192 4.43 -17.72 -1.71
C ILE A 192 4.09 -17.08 -3.06
N HIS A 193 5.01 -16.39 -3.75
CA HIS A 193 4.72 -15.78 -5.05
C HIS A 193 4.25 -16.79 -6.12
N ASN A 194 4.81 -18.00 -6.14
CA ASN A 194 4.30 -19.06 -7.02
C ASN A 194 2.85 -19.49 -6.68
N LEU A 195 2.45 -19.39 -5.41
CA LEU A 195 1.09 -19.63 -4.95
C LEU A 195 0.15 -18.45 -5.29
N GLU A 196 0.65 -17.21 -5.14
CA GLU A 196 -0.06 -15.96 -5.45
C GLU A 196 -0.51 -15.92 -6.92
N HIS A 197 0.38 -16.28 -7.85
CA HIS A 197 0.10 -16.28 -9.30
C HIS A 197 -1.10 -17.17 -9.65
N ILE A 198 -1.27 -18.29 -8.94
CA ILE A 198 -2.42 -19.19 -9.09
C ILE A 198 -3.66 -18.57 -8.42
N ALA A 199 -3.50 -18.11 -7.18
CA ALA A 199 -4.59 -17.56 -6.38
C ALA A 199 -5.26 -16.35 -7.05
N ILE A 200 -4.49 -15.40 -7.61
CA ILE A 200 -5.03 -14.16 -8.18
C ILE A 200 -5.84 -14.40 -9.44
N VAL A 201 -5.47 -15.41 -10.25
CA VAL A 201 -6.22 -15.80 -11.45
C VAL A 201 -7.53 -16.48 -11.06
N GLU A 202 -7.50 -17.43 -10.12
CA GLU A 202 -8.71 -18.09 -9.61
C GLU A 202 -9.67 -17.09 -8.95
N GLY A 203 -9.15 -16.19 -8.10
CA GLY A 203 -9.97 -15.21 -7.38
C GLY A 203 -10.56 -14.13 -8.30
N ALA A 204 -9.83 -13.69 -9.32
CA ALA A 204 -10.37 -12.79 -10.34
C ALA A 204 -11.47 -13.46 -11.16
N GLN A 205 -11.29 -14.73 -11.54
CA GLN A 205 -12.33 -15.48 -12.25
C GLN A 205 -13.57 -15.71 -11.38
N ALA A 206 -13.40 -16.10 -10.11
CA ALA A 206 -14.51 -16.31 -9.17
C ALA A 206 -15.32 -15.02 -8.92
N ALA A 207 -14.64 -13.89 -8.73
CA ALA A 207 -15.31 -12.59 -8.59
C ALA A 207 -16.10 -12.18 -9.85
N LEU A 208 -15.55 -12.48 -11.05
CA LEU A 208 -16.25 -12.26 -12.32
C LEU A 208 -17.43 -13.20 -12.57
N ASP A 209 -17.53 -14.34 -11.89
CA ASP A 209 -18.69 -15.24 -12.00
C ASP A 209 -19.76 -14.91 -10.94
N ALA A 210 -19.36 -14.40 -9.77
CA ALA A 210 -20.27 -13.90 -8.76
C ALA A 210 -21.16 -12.72 -9.27
N THR A 211 -20.58 -11.75 -9.99
CA THR A 211 -21.34 -10.61 -10.55
C THR A 211 -22.36 -11.00 -11.62
N LYS A 212 -22.09 -12.05 -12.40
CA LYS A 212 -23.05 -12.57 -13.40
C LYS A 212 -24.25 -13.24 -12.73
N ASN A 213 -24.02 -13.89 -11.59
CA ASN A 213 -25.08 -14.58 -10.85
C ASN A 213 -26.04 -13.58 -10.22
N THR A 214 -25.54 -12.52 -9.55
CA THR A 214 -26.40 -11.47 -9.00
C THR A 214 -27.19 -10.73 -10.09
N GLU A 215 -26.56 -10.41 -11.22
CA GLU A 215 -27.26 -9.86 -12.41
C GLU A 215 -28.36 -10.79 -12.96
N THR A 216 -28.24 -12.11 -12.76
CA THR A 216 -29.23 -13.10 -13.25
C THR A 216 -30.37 -13.25 -12.25
N GLU A 217 -30.07 -13.29 -10.95
CA GLU A 217 -31.06 -13.33 -9.88
C GLU A 217 -31.93 -12.06 -9.87
N GLU A 218 -31.33 -10.87 -9.97
CA GLU A 218 -32.08 -9.60 -10.05
C GLU A 218 -33.03 -9.57 -11.24
N LYS A 219 -32.61 -10.05 -12.42
CA LYS A 219 -33.47 -10.10 -13.62
C LYS A 219 -34.58 -11.13 -13.49
N SER A 220 -34.32 -12.27 -12.83
CA SER A 220 -35.35 -13.29 -12.57
C SER A 220 -36.41 -12.84 -11.58
N ASN A 221 -36.07 -11.95 -10.65
CA ASN A 221 -36.95 -11.48 -9.57
C ASN A 221 -37.81 -10.25 -9.96
N VAL A 222 -37.83 -9.87 -11.24
CA VAL A 222 -38.63 -8.75 -11.79
C VAL A 222 -39.82 -9.25 -12.64
N GLU A 223 -39.84 -10.52 -13.06
CA GLU A 223 -40.85 -11.06 -13.98
C GLU A 223 -42.02 -11.80 -13.30
N GLU A 224 -42.56 -11.28 -12.18
CA GLU A 224 -43.94 -11.64 -11.79
C GLU A 224 -44.65 -10.56 -10.93
N VAL A 225 -45.22 -9.54 -11.59
CA VAL A 225 -46.28 -8.70 -11.01
C VAL A 225 -47.50 -8.74 -11.95
N PRO A 226 -48.55 -9.52 -11.63
CA PRO A 226 -49.73 -9.60 -12.48
C PRO A 226 -50.53 -8.29 -12.41
N VAL A 227 -50.49 -7.51 -13.49
CA VAL A 227 -51.31 -6.30 -13.64
C VAL A 227 -52.78 -6.71 -13.83
N VAL A 228 -53.52 -6.80 -12.73
CA VAL A 228 -54.97 -6.98 -12.74
C VAL A 228 -55.62 -5.67 -13.20
N ALA A 229 -56.11 -5.65 -14.43
CA ALA A 229 -56.84 -4.52 -14.98
C ALA A 229 -58.33 -4.63 -14.64
N GLU A 230 -58.83 -3.76 -13.75
CA GLU A 230 -60.26 -3.53 -13.57
C GLU A 230 -60.67 -2.17 -14.17
N GLU A 231 -61.30 -2.20 -15.35
CA GLU A 231 -62.19 -1.12 -15.76
C GLU A 231 -63.56 -1.36 -15.11
N LYS A 232 -64.10 -0.37 -14.37
CA LYS A 232 -65.45 0.13 -14.69
C LYS A 232 -65.92 1.43 -14.01
N THR A 233 -66.68 2.18 -14.81
CA THR A 233 -67.77 3.13 -14.46
C THR A 233 -67.50 4.24 -13.45
N VAL A 234 -67.50 5.46 -13.97
CA VAL A 234 -67.90 6.69 -13.26
C VAL A 234 -69.42 6.66 -13.03
N GLU A 235 -69.86 7.01 -11.82
CA GLU A 235 -71.12 7.74 -11.60
C GLU A 235 -70.84 8.96 -10.69
N GLU A 236 -71.75 9.92 -10.68
CA GLU A 236 -71.55 11.30 -10.24
C GLU A 236 -72.49 11.65 -9.08
N GLU A 237 -71.96 12.13 -7.95
CA GLU A 237 -72.69 13.04 -7.05
C GLU A 237 -71.74 13.84 -6.14
N THR A 238 -72.24 14.93 -5.55
CA THR A 238 -71.43 15.93 -4.82
C THR A 238 -72.11 16.34 -3.50
N PRO A 239 -71.67 17.36 -2.73
CA PRO A 239 -70.93 17.12 -1.49
C PRO A 239 -71.70 17.53 -0.22
N VAL A 240 -71.27 17.01 0.93
CA VAL A 240 -71.70 17.50 2.26
C VAL A 240 -70.47 17.78 3.12
N THR A 241 -70.44 18.99 3.70
CA THR A 241 -69.45 19.49 4.66
C THR A 241 -69.82 19.12 6.10
N GLU A 242 -68.86 18.79 6.96
CA GLU A 242 -68.84 19.26 8.36
C GLU A 242 -67.48 19.03 9.06
N GLU A 243 -66.83 20.11 9.47
CA GLU A 243 -66.03 20.24 10.71
C GLU A 243 -66.96 20.88 11.78
N PRO A 244 -66.67 20.89 13.11
CA PRO A 244 -65.39 20.67 13.82
C PRO A 244 -65.55 19.55 14.92
N THR A 245 -64.75 19.32 15.98
CA THR A 245 -64.09 20.22 16.96
C THR A 245 -62.85 19.65 17.66
N VAL A 246 -62.02 20.60 18.09
CA VAL A 246 -60.96 20.53 19.11
C VAL A 246 -61.36 19.75 20.38
N GLU A 247 -60.39 19.07 21.01
CA GLU A 247 -60.12 19.33 22.43
C GLU A 247 -58.63 19.07 22.77
N GLU A 248 -58.16 19.67 23.87
CA GLU A 248 -56.76 19.76 24.30
C GLU A 248 -56.57 19.06 25.65
N THR A 249 -55.44 18.40 25.91
CA THR A 249 -54.98 18.13 27.28
C THR A 249 -53.47 17.83 27.34
N VAL A 250 -52.90 17.93 28.55
CA VAL A 250 -51.46 18.08 28.84
C VAL A 250 -51.08 17.20 30.04
N ALA A 251 -49.79 16.83 30.15
CA ALA A 251 -49.13 16.18 31.31
C ALA A 251 -49.56 14.71 31.59
N ASP A 252 -48.78 13.86 32.28
CA ASP A 252 -47.33 13.75 32.58
C ASP A 252 -47.10 12.31 33.16
N GLU A 253 -45.94 12.05 33.77
CA GLU A 253 -45.60 10.93 34.68
C GLU A 253 -45.26 9.55 34.08
N THR A 254 -43.94 9.29 33.99
CA THR A 254 -43.32 8.01 34.41
C THR A 254 -43.48 7.83 35.93
N PRO A 255 -43.60 6.61 36.51
CA PRO A 255 -42.77 5.42 36.22
C PRO A 255 -43.62 4.12 36.04
N VAL A 256 -43.11 2.88 36.06
CA VAL A 256 -42.59 2.06 37.19
C VAL A 256 -41.77 0.87 36.64
N VAL A 257 -40.88 0.29 37.46
CA VAL A 257 -40.05 -0.89 37.19
C VAL A 257 -40.81 -2.18 36.85
N ALA A 258 -40.15 -3.07 36.10
CA ALA A 258 -40.44 -4.51 36.07
C ALA A 258 -39.12 -5.31 36.06
N GLU A 259 -38.90 -6.13 37.08
CA GLU A 259 -37.75 -7.06 37.15
C GLU A 259 -38.03 -8.32 36.32
N THR A 260 -37.01 -8.90 35.70
CA THR A 260 -37.01 -10.32 35.30
C THR A 260 -35.65 -10.96 35.61
N LEU A 261 -35.71 -12.21 36.08
CA LEU A 261 -34.57 -12.94 36.65
C LEU A 261 -33.91 -13.82 35.58
N VAL A 262 -32.60 -14.00 35.66
CA VAL A 262 -31.85 -15.10 35.02
C VAL A 262 -30.87 -15.67 36.04
N GLU A 263 -30.73 -16.99 36.08
CA GLU A 263 -30.09 -17.73 37.19
C GLU A 263 -28.56 -17.77 37.08
N GLU A 264 -27.85 -17.46 38.17
CA GLU A 264 -26.41 -17.74 38.29
C GLU A 264 -26.17 -19.20 38.69
N LYS A 265 -25.39 -19.94 37.90
CA LYS A 265 -25.06 -21.35 38.16
C LYS A 265 -23.77 -21.49 38.98
N LYS A 266 -23.90 -21.86 40.25
CA LYS A 266 -22.80 -22.14 41.18
C LYS A 266 -22.36 -23.62 41.16
N VAL A 267 -21.05 -23.87 41.02
CA VAL A 267 -20.32 -25.12 41.37
C VAL A 267 -18.92 -24.65 41.82
N GLU A 268 -18.65 -24.51 43.11
CA GLU A 268 -17.97 -25.48 44.02
C GLU A 268 -16.45 -25.58 43.81
N GLU A 269 -15.71 -25.73 44.92
CA GLU A 269 -14.30 -25.33 45.03
C GLU A 269 -13.53 -26.27 45.99
N THR A 270 -12.23 -26.47 45.76
CA THR A 270 -11.25 -27.20 46.62
C THR A 270 -11.41 -28.74 46.71
N PRO A 271 -10.39 -29.53 47.14
CA PRO A 271 -9.09 -29.13 47.70
C PRO A 271 -7.81 -29.69 47.03
N VAL A 272 -6.69 -29.19 47.54
CA VAL A 272 -5.30 -29.56 47.22
C VAL A 272 -4.95 -30.98 47.69
N VAL A 273 -4.02 -31.64 46.99
CA VAL A 273 -3.32 -32.87 47.44
C VAL A 273 -1.80 -32.68 47.23
N GLU A 274 -0.99 -33.33 48.06
CA GLU A 274 0.40 -32.96 48.38
C GLU A 274 1.48 -33.59 47.45
N GLU A 275 2.70 -33.04 47.52
CA GLU A 275 3.91 -33.60 46.91
C GLU A 275 4.42 -34.86 47.65
N PRO A 276 4.91 -35.90 46.95
CA PRO A 276 5.79 -36.92 47.51
C PRO A 276 7.27 -36.56 47.34
N ALA A 277 8.10 -36.95 48.30
CA ALA A 277 9.47 -36.43 48.44
C ALA A 277 10.59 -37.27 47.77
N VAL A 278 11.73 -36.58 47.61
CA VAL A 278 13.12 -37.04 47.40
C VAL A 278 13.40 -38.53 47.63
N ALA A 279 14.02 -39.18 46.63
CA ALA A 279 14.84 -40.38 46.82
C ALA A 279 16.02 -40.46 45.81
N GLU A 280 17.21 -40.18 46.34
CA GLU A 280 18.56 -40.73 46.07
C GLU A 280 19.09 -41.05 44.64
N ASP A 281 20.39 -40.75 44.50
CA ASP A 281 21.22 -40.81 43.29
C ASP A 281 22.10 -42.08 43.26
N PRO A 282 22.13 -42.88 42.18
CA PRO A 282 23.09 -43.97 42.02
C PRO A 282 24.04 -43.80 40.83
N ALA A 283 25.21 -43.24 41.12
CA ALA A 283 26.53 -43.64 40.61
C ALA A 283 26.68 -44.06 39.13
N VAL A 284 27.26 -43.14 38.34
CA VAL A 284 28.34 -43.35 37.34
C VAL A 284 28.51 -44.79 36.78
N THR A 285 28.18 -44.97 35.50
CA THR A 285 28.87 -45.95 34.64
C THR A 285 29.31 -45.27 33.35
N GLU A 286 30.62 -45.12 33.15
CA GLU A 286 31.17 -44.66 31.88
C GLU A 286 30.99 -45.76 30.83
N SER A 287 30.30 -45.45 29.74
CA SER A 287 30.27 -46.29 28.55
C SER A 287 31.25 -45.73 27.52
N ALA A 288 32.32 -46.46 27.26
CA ALA A 288 33.31 -46.08 26.27
C ALA A 288 32.69 -46.11 24.87
N VAL A 289 32.66 -44.96 24.20
CA VAL A 289 32.34 -44.86 22.77
C VAL A 289 33.66 -44.86 22.01
N GLU A 290 33.85 -45.83 21.11
CA GLU A 290 35.01 -45.83 20.22
C GLU A 290 34.92 -44.66 19.24
N GLU A 291 35.91 -43.76 19.24
CA GLU A 291 36.03 -42.73 18.20
C GLU A 291 36.29 -43.38 16.85
N LYS A 292 35.24 -43.43 16.03
CA LYS A 292 35.35 -43.89 14.65
C LYS A 292 35.96 -42.79 13.79
N VAL A 293 37.29 -42.85 13.62
CA VAL A 293 38.03 -41.97 12.71
C VAL A 293 37.37 -41.97 11.33
N VAL A 294 36.99 -40.77 10.86
CA VAL A 294 36.52 -40.52 9.50
C VAL A 294 37.68 -39.87 8.76
N GLU A 295 38.23 -40.55 7.75
CA GLU A 295 39.19 -39.94 6.84
C GLU A 295 38.44 -38.94 5.93
N GLU A 296 38.92 -37.69 5.88
CA GLU A 296 38.36 -36.67 5.00
C GLU A 296 38.69 -37.02 3.54
N PRO A 297 37.70 -37.03 2.62
CA PRO A 297 37.97 -37.31 1.21
C PRO A 297 38.70 -36.11 0.58
N VAL A 298 39.94 -36.34 0.13
CA VAL A 298 40.68 -35.35 -0.66
C VAL A 298 39.97 -35.17 -2.00
N ILE A 299 39.41 -33.98 -2.22
CA ILE A 299 38.79 -33.58 -3.49
C ILE A 299 39.87 -32.89 -4.32
N GLU A 300 40.27 -33.47 -5.45
CA GLU A 300 41.12 -32.78 -6.42
C GLU A 300 40.32 -31.68 -7.13
N GLU A 301 40.83 -30.44 -7.12
CA GLU A 301 40.19 -29.32 -7.80
C GLU A 301 40.25 -29.51 -9.34
N PRO A 302 39.12 -29.45 -10.06
CA PRO A 302 39.13 -29.58 -11.51
C PRO A 302 39.78 -28.35 -12.16
N VAL A 303 40.91 -28.53 -12.82
CA VAL A 303 41.56 -27.48 -13.62
C VAL A 303 40.68 -27.16 -14.83
N ILE A 304 40.02 -26.00 -14.79
CA ILE A 304 39.24 -25.46 -15.91
C ILE A 304 40.19 -24.62 -16.77
N GLU A 305 40.45 -25.04 -18.01
CA GLU A 305 41.14 -24.17 -18.98
C GLU A 305 40.21 -23.02 -19.39
N GLU A 306 40.67 -21.77 -19.24
CA GLU A 306 39.89 -20.59 -19.62
C GLU A 306 39.75 -20.52 -21.16
N PRO A 307 38.53 -20.35 -21.71
CA PRO A 307 38.35 -20.21 -23.15
C PRO A 307 38.86 -18.85 -23.62
N THR A 308 39.95 -18.84 -24.39
CA THR A 308 40.50 -17.62 -25.01
C THR A 308 39.52 -17.06 -26.04
N VAL A 309 38.77 -16.03 -25.66
CA VAL A 309 37.92 -15.25 -26.57
C VAL A 309 38.77 -14.19 -27.27
N GLU A 310 38.92 -14.30 -28.59
CA GLU A 310 39.51 -13.20 -29.38
C GLU A 310 38.53 -12.02 -29.42
N GLU A 311 38.98 -10.82 -29.03
CA GLU A 311 38.15 -9.61 -29.08
C GLU A 311 37.90 -9.18 -30.54
N PRO A 312 36.63 -8.95 -30.95
CA PRO A 312 36.34 -8.47 -32.29
C PRO A 312 36.79 -7.02 -32.46
N VAL A 313 37.76 -6.78 -33.34
CA VAL A 313 38.28 -5.44 -33.65
C VAL A 313 37.19 -4.60 -34.33
N VAL A 314 36.54 -3.73 -33.55
CA VAL A 314 35.59 -2.74 -34.07
C VAL A 314 36.35 -1.53 -34.59
N GLU A 315 36.48 -1.41 -35.91
CA GLU A 315 36.93 -0.18 -36.54
C GLU A 315 35.94 0.96 -36.25
N LYS A 316 36.45 2.08 -35.72
CA LYS A 316 35.63 3.24 -35.40
C LYS A 316 35.28 4.00 -36.70
N PRO A 317 34.01 4.38 -36.93
CA PRO A 317 33.66 5.21 -38.07
C PRO A 317 34.33 6.58 -37.96
N VAL A 318 35.04 7.00 -39.00
CA VAL A 318 35.62 8.35 -39.09
C VAL A 318 34.51 9.33 -39.45
N THR A 319 34.07 10.12 -38.47
CA THR A 319 33.21 11.28 -38.70
C THR A 319 34.08 12.52 -38.90
N GLU A 320 34.11 13.08 -40.11
CA GLU A 320 34.71 14.40 -40.32
C GLU A 320 33.80 15.49 -39.71
N GLU A 321 34.38 16.37 -38.89
CA GLU A 321 33.66 17.48 -38.27
C GLU A 321 33.47 18.62 -39.28
N PRO A 322 32.24 19.15 -39.46
CA PRO A 322 32.00 20.26 -40.40
C PRO A 322 32.58 21.56 -39.84
N VAL A 323 33.55 22.14 -40.55
CA VAL A 323 34.21 23.41 -40.16
C VAL A 323 33.21 24.57 -40.19
N VAL A 324 32.74 24.97 -39.01
CA VAL A 324 31.99 26.21 -38.81
C VAL A 324 32.96 27.38 -38.84
N LYS A 325 32.70 28.37 -39.70
CA LYS A 325 33.42 29.65 -39.68
C LYS A 325 32.72 30.62 -38.73
N GLU A 326 33.43 31.09 -37.72
CA GLU A 326 32.98 32.18 -36.87
C GLU A 326 32.92 33.49 -37.67
N PRO A 327 31.86 34.31 -37.53
CA PRO A 327 31.83 35.65 -38.07
C PRO A 327 32.64 36.60 -37.18
N THR A 328 33.48 37.44 -37.79
CA THR A 328 34.21 38.50 -37.09
C THR A 328 33.24 39.55 -36.57
N ALA A 329 33.32 39.87 -35.28
CA ALA A 329 32.69 41.08 -34.73
C ALA A 329 33.49 42.33 -35.15
N GLU A 330 32.79 43.39 -35.53
CA GLU A 330 33.36 44.73 -35.71
C GLU A 330 32.84 45.63 -34.58
N ASP A 331 33.73 46.41 -33.97
CA ASP A 331 33.40 47.23 -32.79
C ASP A 331 32.46 48.40 -33.14
N ILE A 332 31.44 48.60 -32.29
CA ILE A 332 30.59 49.80 -32.32
C ILE A 332 30.97 50.71 -31.16
N ILE A 333 31.23 51.97 -31.48
CA ILE A 333 31.91 52.95 -30.63
C ILE A 333 30.91 53.61 -29.66
N GLU A 334 31.38 53.95 -28.45
CA GLU A 334 30.62 54.71 -27.46
C GLU A 334 30.31 56.14 -27.93
N ASP A 335 29.14 56.65 -27.54
CA ASP A 335 28.89 58.10 -27.45
C ASP A 335 28.08 58.37 -26.18
N THR A 336 28.54 59.30 -25.34
CA THR A 336 27.83 59.73 -24.12
C THR A 336 27.70 61.25 -24.10
N PRO A 337 26.55 61.77 -23.65
CA PRO A 337 26.58 63.10 -23.04
C PRO A 337 25.67 63.29 -21.81
N VAL A 338 26.33 63.79 -20.75
CA VAL A 338 25.87 64.89 -19.88
C VAL A 338 24.85 64.59 -18.76
N VAL A 339 24.96 65.41 -17.72
CA VAL A 339 24.36 65.38 -16.37
C VAL A 339 23.32 66.50 -16.25
N GLU A 340 22.30 66.37 -15.39
CA GLU A 340 21.78 67.49 -14.57
C GLU A 340 20.97 67.02 -13.33
N GLU A 341 20.46 67.97 -12.54
CA GLU A 341 20.44 67.91 -11.05
C GLU A 341 19.21 67.24 -10.36
N THR A 342 19.37 66.92 -9.07
CA THR A 342 18.29 66.66 -8.07
C THR A 342 17.70 67.96 -7.53
N PRO A 343 16.49 68.03 -6.89
CA PRO A 343 16.44 67.95 -5.41
C PRO A 343 15.07 67.66 -4.67
N VAL A 344 15.16 67.54 -3.32
CA VAL A 344 14.13 67.70 -2.23
C VAL A 344 13.08 66.59 -1.94
N ALA A 345 12.71 66.50 -0.64
CA ALA A 345 11.76 65.61 0.05
C ALA A 345 10.29 66.17 0.05
N GLU A 346 9.29 65.85 0.91
CA GLU A 346 9.19 65.35 2.31
C GLU A 346 7.91 64.50 2.55
N VAL A 347 7.86 63.75 3.67
CA VAL A 347 6.62 63.23 4.31
C VAL A 347 6.80 63.30 5.86
N PRO A 348 5.81 63.73 6.67
CA PRO A 348 6.07 64.28 8.02
C PRO A 348 5.91 63.33 9.23
N VAL A 349 6.28 63.85 10.41
CA VAL A 349 6.21 63.29 11.78
C VAL A 349 5.03 63.90 12.58
N VAL A 350 4.53 63.20 13.62
CA VAL A 350 3.88 63.66 14.89
C VAL A 350 3.14 62.42 15.50
N GLU A 351 3.38 61.90 16.72
CA GLU A 351 3.43 62.44 18.11
C GLU A 351 2.06 62.84 18.71
N THR A 352 1.75 62.81 20.02
CA THR A 352 2.13 61.96 21.19
C THR A 352 1.03 62.11 22.29
N SER A 353 0.80 61.09 23.14
CA SER A 353 0.36 61.16 24.57
C SER A 353 0.12 59.71 25.08
N ASN A 354 0.67 59.20 26.20
CA ASN A 354 0.58 59.59 27.63
C ASN A 354 -0.84 59.35 28.20
N SER A 355 -1.11 58.64 29.32
CA SER A 355 -0.33 58.10 30.47
C SER A 355 -1.11 56.86 31.04
N THR A 356 -0.83 56.09 32.13
CA THR A 356 0.04 56.16 33.33
C THR A 356 0.24 54.75 33.96
N GLU A 357 1.18 54.63 34.91
CA GLU A 357 1.19 53.72 36.10
C GLU A 357 1.60 52.22 36.01
N GLN A 358 1.86 51.65 37.20
CA GLN A 358 2.76 50.52 37.55
C GLN A 358 2.24 49.81 38.83
N PRO A 359 2.93 48.83 39.49
CA PRO A 359 4.17 48.09 39.15
C PRO A 359 3.99 46.57 39.07
N THR A 360 5.01 45.79 38.65
CA THR A 360 5.87 44.84 39.44
C THR A 360 6.51 43.84 38.42
N VAL A 361 7.51 42.95 38.62
CA VAL A 361 8.59 42.62 39.60
C VAL A 361 9.49 41.56 38.88
N GLU A 362 10.82 41.41 38.99
CA GLU A 362 11.95 42.27 39.44
C GLU A 362 13.31 41.58 39.02
N GLU A 363 14.47 42.05 39.50
CA GLU A 363 15.79 41.36 39.57
C GLU A 363 16.42 40.68 38.30
N THR A 364 17.05 41.55 37.49
CA THR A 364 18.44 41.52 36.94
C THR A 364 19.55 40.65 37.62
N PRO A 365 20.83 40.55 37.11
CA PRO A 365 21.44 40.85 35.79
C PRO A 365 22.59 39.90 35.25
N VAL A 366 22.92 40.00 33.94
CA VAL A 366 24.24 40.31 33.26
C VAL A 366 25.59 39.88 33.94
N SER A 367 26.68 39.36 33.31
CA SER A 367 27.27 39.57 31.95
C SER A 367 28.27 38.49 31.43
N LYS A 368 28.46 38.54 30.10
CA LYS A 368 29.64 38.30 29.20
C LYS A 368 31.04 38.20 29.88
N ASN A 369 32.04 37.44 29.38
CA ASN A 369 32.70 37.59 28.06
C ASN A 369 33.68 36.42 27.67
N THR A 370 34.13 36.41 26.41
CA THR A 370 35.15 35.54 25.72
C THR A 370 36.62 36.06 25.87
N PRO A 371 37.72 35.55 25.22
CA PRO A 371 37.92 34.42 24.25
C PRO A 371 39.17 33.48 24.44
N ALA A 372 39.21 32.39 23.65
CA ALA A 372 40.36 31.73 22.94
C ALA A 372 41.70 31.32 23.61
N VAL A 373 42.21 30.12 23.24
CA VAL A 373 43.56 29.81 22.66
C VAL A 373 43.77 28.28 22.52
N ALA A 374 44.48 27.83 21.48
CA ALA A 374 44.99 26.45 21.28
C ALA A 374 46.50 26.50 20.92
N PRO A 375 47.30 25.41 20.93
CA PRO A 375 47.41 24.53 19.73
C PRO A 375 47.94 23.07 19.96
N LYS A 376 48.14 22.34 18.83
CA LYS A 376 48.93 21.08 18.62
C LYS A 376 48.31 19.76 19.11
N GLN A 377 48.54 18.57 18.51
CA GLN A 377 49.10 18.05 17.23
C GLN A 377 48.60 16.55 17.12
N GLN A 378 48.69 15.73 16.06
CA GLN A 378 49.42 15.76 14.78
C GLN A 378 48.78 14.82 13.70
N GLU A 379 48.99 15.14 12.41
CA GLU A 379 49.19 14.31 11.18
C GLU A 379 48.44 12.97 10.85
N ALA A 380 48.24 12.79 9.53
CA ALA A 380 47.87 11.56 8.81
C ALA A 380 48.95 11.24 7.72
N PRO A 381 48.84 10.18 6.87
CA PRO A 381 48.28 10.44 5.53
C PRO A 381 47.68 9.25 4.70
N THR A 382 46.81 9.61 3.75
CA THR A 382 46.61 9.01 2.39
C THR A 382 46.06 7.59 2.15
N THR A 383 45.41 7.45 0.98
CA THR A 383 44.72 6.27 0.41
C THR A 383 45.58 5.53 -0.64
N PRO A 384 45.15 4.35 -1.15
CA PRO A 384 44.36 4.34 -2.39
C PRO A 384 43.23 3.27 -2.47
N THR A 385 42.37 3.36 -3.48
CA THR A 385 41.40 2.32 -3.91
C THR A 385 41.91 1.64 -5.19
N PRO A 386 41.47 0.40 -5.52
CA PRO A 386 40.60 0.29 -6.70
C PRO A 386 39.58 -0.89 -6.72
N SER A 387 38.66 -0.80 -7.69
CA SER A 387 37.89 -1.89 -8.34
C SER A 387 36.80 -2.67 -7.56
N LYS A 388 35.79 -3.14 -8.31
CA LYS A 388 34.62 -3.92 -7.88
C LYS A 388 34.46 -5.15 -8.79
N THR A 389 33.84 -6.21 -8.28
CA THR A 389 33.11 -7.21 -9.11
C THR A 389 31.95 -7.85 -8.32
N SER A 390 31.02 -8.46 -9.05
CA SER A 390 29.86 -9.26 -8.56
C SER A 390 28.66 -8.54 -7.92
N ARG A 391 27.72 -8.17 -8.79
CA ARG A 391 26.24 -8.24 -8.69
C ARG A 391 25.61 -8.44 -7.28
N THR A 392 24.86 -7.45 -6.82
CA THR A 392 23.79 -7.61 -5.81
C THR A 392 22.45 -7.15 -6.40
N CYS A 393 21.34 -7.79 -6.00
CA CYS A 393 19.99 -7.38 -6.41
C CYS A 393 19.51 -6.18 -5.56
N GLY A 394 18.86 -5.21 -6.21
CA GLY A 394 18.50 -3.93 -5.58
C GLY A 394 17.18 -3.96 -4.81
N ILE A 395 17.16 -4.53 -3.61
CA ILE A 395 16.05 -4.34 -2.66
C ILE A 395 16.09 -2.89 -2.14
N CYS A 396 14.98 -2.17 -2.27
CA CYS A 396 14.91 -0.74 -1.96
C CYS A 396 14.03 -0.45 -0.74
N THR A 397 14.64 -0.44 0.45
CA THR A 397 14.00 0.00 1.71
C THR A 397 13.74 1.50 1.71
N ILE A 398 12.53 1.96 2.04
CA ILE A 398 12.10 3.38 1.96
C ILE A 398 11.42 3.85 3.26
N MET A 399 11.63 5.13 3.63
CA MET A 399 11.04 5.86 4.80
C MET A 399 10.27 7.14 4.41
#